data_AF-A0A918WPI4-F1
#
_entry.id   AF-A0A918WPI4-F1
#
_cell.length_a   1.000
_cell.length_b   1.000
_cell.length_c   1.000
_cell.angle_alpha   90.00
_cell.angle_beta   90.00
_cell.angle_gamma   90.00
#
_symmetry.space_group_name_H-M   'P 1'
#
loop_
_entity.id
_entity.type
_entity.pdbx_description
1 polymer ?
#
loop_
_entity_poly.entity_id
_entity_poly.type
_entity_poly.pdbx_seq_one_letter_code
_entity_poly.pdbx_strand_id
1 'polypeptide(L)'
;MATKKVLGSLVGSGVQLTVGGTTDVVVGPNGLIDSDDSYAISMTGSNQTLTISGMVRSSGDDTIKFGDQDSDRNHVVIIEKSGFVVGDYDDALSFTSKNFTVINKGTITGLYPIYGSNSENSAVKINNSGSITATYSSAIYVSGDDEGLVTINNTGRIYAYDEDAVDISTIGLKLVNSGTIVSLDDNSVSASTANDSVVNKGKLVGNVSLDNGNDLYDGRLGRIVGDIYGGDGNDRLLGGNMAEALYGDEGNDRIQGGGGRDELYGGGGNDSFVFNRLSERGDTISGFGAEVGNDDRILISQDGFGAGLAKGTLAASRFQARTDNVAQDGNDRFILNLNDGGLWFDKDGSGSAKAVLLAYVPMVALTAADIVII
;
A
#
# COMPACT_ATOMS: atom_id res chain seq x y z
N MET A 1 -27.81 16.60 -24.82
CA MET A 1 -28.29 16.34 -23.44
C MET A 1 -28.00 14.88 -23.15
N ALA A 2 -27.33 14.55 -22.05
CA ALA A 2 -27.22 13.16 -21.61
C ALA A 2 -28.64 12.61 -21.38
N THR A 3 -28.95 11.48 -22.01
CA THR A 3 -30.26 10.82 -21.84
C THR A 3 -30.20 9.99 -20.55
N LYS A 4 -31.26 9.92 -19.75
CA LYS A 4 -31.28 9.16 -18.50
C LYS A 4 -32.28 8.01 -18.58
N LYS A 5 -31.83 6.77 -18.32
CA LYS A 5 -32.67 5.57 -18.24
C LYS A 5 -32.82 5.14 -16.78
N VAL A 6 -34.05 5.12 -16.26
CA VAL A 6 -34.36 4.71 -14.87
C VAL A 6 -35.04 3.35 -14.87
N LEU A 7 -34.54 2.43 -14.06
CA LEU A 7 -34.97 1.03 -14.00
C LEU A 7 -35.64 0.76 -12.65
N GLY A 8 -36.86 0.20 -12.74
CA GLY A 8 -37.72 -0.09 -11.59
C GLY A 8 -37.65 -1.54 -11.13
N SER A 9 -37.89 -2.51 -12.02
CA SER A 9 -37.74 -3.95 -11.78
C SER A 9 -37.65 -4.68 -13.12
N LEU A 10 -36.60 -5.46 -13.37
CA LEU A 10 -36.49 -6.37 -14.50
C LEU A 10 -35.99 -7.72 -13.98
N VAL A 11 -36.86 -8.72 -13.96
CA VAL A 11 -36.57 -10.05 -13.41
C VAL A 11 -36.83 -11.08 -14.51
N GLY A 12 -35.81 -11.86 -14.87
CA GLY A 12 -35.94 -12.98 -15.78
C GLY A 12 -34.58 -13.43 -16.34
N SER A 13 -34.48 -14.72 -16.67
CA SER A 13 -33.39 -15.24 -17.49
C SER A 13 -33.27 -14.43 -18.79
N GLY A 14 -32.06 -14.01 -19.14
CA GLY A 14 -31.69 -13.36 -20.40
C GLY A 14 -31.84 -11.84 -20.44
N VAL A 15 -31.96 -11.18 -19.28
CA VAL A 15 -32.11 -9.71 -19.22
C VAL A 15 -30.74 -9.04 -19.36
N GLN A 16 -30.44 -8.61 -20.58
CA GLN A 16 -29.28 -7.76 -20.89
C GLN A 16 -29.69 -6.31 -21.11
N LEU A 17 -28.95 -5.37 -20.52
CA LEU A 17 -29.09 -3.95 -20.80
C LEU A 17 -27.85 -3.41 -21.51
N THR A 18 -27.95 -3.17 -22.81
CA THR A 18 -26.91 -2.45 -23.57
C THR A 18 -27.27 -0.96 -23.68
N VAL A 19 -26.34 -0.08 -23.34
CA VAL A 19 -26.51 1.38 -23.36
C VAL A 19 -25.32 2.06 -24.02
N GLY A 20 -25.55 2.60 -25.21
CA GLY A 20 -24.53 3.32 -25.97
C GLY A 20 -24.49 4.83 -25.73
N GLY A 21 -23.42 5.46 -26.19
CA GLY A 21 -23.29 6.91 -26.34
C GLY A 21 -22.98 7.62 -25.03
N THR A 22 -23.85 8.56 -24.62
CA THR A 22 -23.69 9.41 -23.42
C THR A 22 -24.84 9.25 -22.43
N THR A 23 -25.50 8.10 -22.46
CA THR A 23 -26.71 7.83 -21.68
C THR A 23 -26.37 7.35 -20.28
N ASP A 24 -26.94 8.00 -19.26
CA ASP A 24 -26.85 7.60 -17.87
C ASP A 24 -27.90 6.52 -17.52
N VAL A 25 -27.57 5.66 -16.56
CA VAL A 25 -28.43 4.57 -16.09
C VAL A 25 -28.61 4.66 -14.58
N VAL A 26 -29.83 4.44 -14.10
CA VAL A 26 -30.14 4.35 -12.66
C VAL A 26 -30.93 3.08 -12.35
N VAL A 27 -30.39 2.24 -11.49
CA VAL A 27 -31.09 1.11 -10.85
C VAL A 27 -31.59 1.57 -9.49
N GLY A 28 -32.91 1.78 -9.35
CA GLY A 28 -33.49 2.31 -8.12
C GLY A 28 -33.45 1.32 -6.93
N PRO A 29 -33.84 1.73 -5.71
CA PRO A 29 -33.76 0.90 -4.51
C PRO A 29 -34.50 -0.46 -4.56
N ASN A 30 -35.60 -0.53 -5.31
CA ASN A 30 -36.35 -1.77 -5.57
C ASN A 30 -35.99 -2.41 -6.92
N GLY A 31 -35.01 -1.81 -7.62
CA GLY A 31 -34.46 -2.32 -8.85
C GLY A 31 -33.75 -3.63 -8.60
N LEU A 32 -34.19 -4.66 -9.30
CA LEU A 32 -33.45 -5.89 -9.49
C LEU A 32 -33.16 -6.01 -10.99
N ILE A 33 -31.91 -6.30 -11.32
CA ILE A 33 -31.48 -6.83 -12.61
C ILE A 33 -30.76 -8.12 -12.30
N ASP A 34 -31.28 -9.22 -12.83
CA ASP A 34 -30.77 -10.57 -12.64
C ASP A 34 -30.64 -11.20 -14.02
N SER A 35 -29.41 -11.45 -14.45
CA SER A 35 -29.10 -12.02 -15.77
C SER A 35 -28.45 -13.39 -15.62
N ASP A 36 -28.78 -14.33 -16.49
CA ASP A 36 -28.09 -15.61 -16.65
C ASP A 36 -27.25 -15.69 -17.93
N ASP A 37 -27.17 -14.59 -18.68
CA ASP A 37 -26.28 -14.43 -19.85
C ASP A 37 -24.92 -13.83 -19.44
N SER A 38 -24.01 -13.65 -20.40
CA SER A 38 -22.66 -13.08 -20.22
C SER A 38 -22.56 -11.69 -19.57
N TYR A 39 -23.67 -10.96 -19.39
CA TYR A 39 -23.72 -9.72 -18.61
C TYR A 39 -25.13 -9.31 -18.21
N ALA A 40 -25.24 -8.46 -17.18
CA ALA A 40 -26.50 -7.80 -16.81
C ALA A 40 -26.61 -6.39 -17.41
N ILE A 41 -25.52 -5.62 -17.39
CA ILE A 41 -25.45 -4.29 -17.99
C ILE A 41 -24.16 -4.15 -18.80
N SER A 42 -24.27 -3.64 -20.03
CA SER A 42 -23.14 -3.25 -20.88
C SER A 42 -23.30 -1.79 -21.28
N MET A 43 -22.30 -0.97 -20.99
CA MET A 43 -22.30 0.47 -21.26
C MET A 43 -21.15 0.82 -22.21
N THR A 44 -21.49 1.15 -23.46
CA THR A 44 -20.53 1.46 -24.52
C THR A 44 -20.53 2.95 -24.85
N GLY A 45 -19.38 3.52 -25.22
CA GLY A 45 -19.24 4.94 -25.51
C GLY A 45 -18.54 5.73 -24.40
N SER A 46 -19.02 6.92 -24.03
CA SER A 46 -18.24 7.81 -23.16
C SER A 46 -19.11 8.74 -22.33
N ASN A 47 -18.58 9.24 -21.22
CA ASN A 47 -19.24 10.21 -20.34
C ASN A 47 -20.58 9.68 -19.81
N GLN A 48 -20.61 8.43 -19.35
CA GLN A 48 -21.81 7.81 -18.80
C GLN A 48 -21.68 7.57 -17.31
N THR A 49 -22.78 7.76 -16.59
CA THR A 49 -22.90 7.43 -15.17
C THR A 49 -23.89 6.29 -14.96
N LEU A 50 -23.48 5.26 -14.24
CA LEU A 50 -24.35 4.22 -13.70
C LEU A 50 -24.52 4.44 -12.19
N THR A 51 -25.76 4.59 -11.72
CA THR A 51 -26.07 4.66 -10.28
C THR A 51 -26.92 3.46 -9.87
N ILE A 52 -26.50 2.74 -8.83
CA ILE A 52 -27.16 1.54 -8.33
C ILE A 52 -27.53 1.74 -6.86
N SER A 53 -28.82 1.71 -6.56
CA SER A 53 -29.36 1.66 -5.19
C SER A 53 -30.11 0.36 -4.89
N GLY A 54 -30.33 -0.49 -5.91
CA GLY A 54 -30.94 -1.81 -5.80
C GLY A 54 -29.90 -2.92 -6.02
N MET A 55 -30.29 -4.01 -6.68
CA MET A 55 -29.43 -5.16 -6.95
C MET A 55 -29.19 -5.35 -8.44
N VAL A 56 -27.94 -5.57 -8.82
CA VAL A 56 -27.53 -6.02 -10.16
C VAL A 56 -26.69 -7.28 -9.97
N ARG A 57 -27.10 -8.38 -10.60
CA ARG A 57 -26.36 -9.63 -10.54
C ARG A 57 -26.37 -10.37 -11.86
N SER A 58 -25.33 -11.16 -12.08
CA SER A 58 -25.18 -12.02 -13.26
C SER A 58 -24.64 -13.37 -12.84
N SER A 59 -25.14 -14.43 -13.48
CA SER A 59 -24.55 -15.77 -13.42
C SER A 59 -23.73 -16.14 -14.67
N GLY A 60 -23.55 -15.21 -15.61
CA GLY A 60 -22.60 -15.39 -16.73
C GLY A 60 -21.20 -14.90 -16.36
N ASP A 61 -20.50 -14.35 -17.36
CA ASP A 61 -19.19 -13.72 -17.24
C ASP A 61 -19.33 -12.39 -16.44
N ASP A 62 -19.03 -11.23 -17.00
CA ASP A 62 -19.04 -9.98 -16.22
C ASP A 62 -20.44 -9.43 -15.94
N THR A 63 -20.74 -9.08 -14.70
CA THR A 63 -22.05 -8.52 -14.31
C THR A 63 -22.32 -7.16 -14.94
N ILE A 64 -21.34 -6.26 -14.90
CA ILE A 64 -21.43 -4.92 -15.48
C ILE A 64 -20.17 -4.64 -16.29
N LYS A 65 -20.33 -4.38 -17.59
CA LYS A 65 -19.25 -4.06 -18.52
C LYS A 65 -19.26 -2.59 -18.92
N PHE A 66 -18.09 -1.95 -18.91
CA PHE A 66 -17.90 -0.59 -19.43
C PHE A 66 -16.84 -0.55 -20.52
N GLY A 67 -17.20 0.13 -21.61
CA GLY A 67 -16.33 0.33 -22.76
C GLY A 67 -16.24 -0.89 -23.67
N ASP A 68 -16.10 -0.64 -24.96
CA ASP A 68 -15.85 -1.67 -25.98
C ASP A 68 -14.88 -1.23 -27.07
N GLN A 69 -14.33 -0.02 -26.98
CA GLN A 69 -13.39 0.58 -27.93
C GLN A 69 -12.36 1.45 -27.21
N ASP A 70 -11.18 1.61 -27.80
CA ASP A 70 -10.08 2.44 -27.26
C ASP A 70 -10.46 3.93 -27.08
N SER A 71 -11.53 4.37 -27.75
CA SER A 71 -12.03 5.72 -27.63
C SER A 71 -12.89 5.98 -26.39
N ASP A 72 -13.26 4.95 -25.63
CA ASP A 72 -14.23 5.07 -24.55
C ASP A 72 -13.60 5.68 -23.30
N ARG A 73 -14.29 6.68 -22.72
CA ARG A 73 -13.73 7.49 -21.64
C ARG A 73 -14.76 8.07 -20.68
N ASN A 74 -14.30 8.41 -19.47
CA ASN A 74 -15.03 9.17 -18.46
C ASN A 74 -16.31 8.47 -17.96
N HIS A 75 -16.23 7.17 -17.66
CA HIS A 75 -17.36 6.48 -17.02
C HIS A 75 -17.30 6.60 -15.49
N VAL A 76 -18.47 6.67 -14.88
CA VAL A 76 -18.64 6.71 -13.43
C VAL A 76 -19.64 5.66 -12.98
N VAL A 77 -19.27 4.82 -12.02
CA VAL A 77 -20.14 3.87 -11.37
C VAL A 77 -20.33 4.28 -9.92
N ILE A 78 -21.58 4.41 -9.49
CA ILE A 78 -21.96 4.79 -8.13
C ILE A 78 -22.81 3.67 -7.54
N ILE A 79 -22.25 2.95 -6.57
CA ILE A 79 -22.99 1.97 -5.78
C ILE A 79 -23.37 2.66 -4.47
N GLU A 80 -24.66 3.01 -4.34
CA GLU A 80 -25.17 3.64 -3.13
C GLU A 80 -25.22 2.62 -1.97
N LYS A 81 -25.46 3.10 -0.75
CA LYS A 81 -25.37 2.28 0.46
C LYS A 81 -26.26 1.02 0.44
N SER A 82 -27.40 1.07 -0.23
CA SER A 82 -28.31 -0.07 -0.42
C SER A 82 -28.05 -0.86 -1.69
N GLY A 83 -27.07 -0.43 -2.51
CA GLY A 83 -26.70 -1.04 -3.77
C GLY A 83 -25.92 -2.33 -3.56
N PHE A 84 -26.25 -3.34 -4.37
CA PHE A 84 -25.56 -4.62 -4.42
C PHE A 84 -25.19 -4.94 -5.87
N VAL A 85 -23.92 -5.24 -6.10
CA VAL A 85 -23.43 -5.79 -7.37
C VAL A 85 -22.81 -7.16 -7.07
N VAL A 86 -23.28 -8.20 -7.77
CA VAL A 86 -22.88 -9.57 -7.52
C VAL A 86 -22.53 -10.28 -8.84
N GLY A 87 -21.25 -10.64 -9.00
CA GLY A 87 -20.82 -11.61 -10.00
C GLY A 87 -20.78 -13.01 -9.39
N ASP A 88 -21.72 -13.88 -9.75
CA ASP A 88 -21.81 -15.20 -9.12
C ASP A 88 -20.65 -16.13 -9.54
N TYR A 89 -20.09 -15.94 -10.74
CA TYR A 89 -19.04 -16.81 -11.30
C TYR A 89 -17.80 -16.08 -11.85
N ASP A 90 -17.86 -14.76 -12.02
CA ASP A 90 -16.80 -13.99 -12.68
C ASP A 90 -16.80 -12.53 -12.17
N ASP A 91 -16.39 -11.58 -13.00
CA ASP A 91 -16.26 -10.16 -12.69
C ASP A 91 -17.59 -9.51 -12.23
N ALA A 92 -17.56 -8.73 -11.16
CA ALA A 92 -18.72 -7.92 -10.77
C ALA A 92 -18.77 -6.59 -11.55
N LEU A 93 -17.61 -5.94 -11.71
CA LEU A 93 -17.46 -4.72 -12.51
C LEU A 93 -16.22 -4.88 -13.39
N SER A 94 -16.41 -4.96 -14.72
CA SER A 94 -15.32 -4.96 -15.69
C SER A 94 -15.31 -3.64 -16.49
N PHE A 95 -14.13 -3.14 -16.82
CA PHE A 95 -14.00 -1.94 -17.63
C PHE A 95 -12.78 -1.92 -18.55
N THR A 96 -12.95 -1.28 -19.69
CA THR A 96 -11.90 -0.94 -20.66
C THR A 96 -12.13 0.52 -21.06
N SER A 97 -11.51 1.46 -20.35
CA SER A 97 -11.78 2.89 -20.57
C SER A 97 -10.77 3.84 -19.95
N LYS A 98 -10.51 4.97 -20.63
CA LYS A 98 -9.79 6.11 -20.05
C LYS A 98 -10.64 6.80 -19.00
N ASN A 99 -10.04 7.20 -17.87
CA ASN A 99 -10.75 7.95 -16.81
C ASN A 99 -11.98 7.19 -16.25
N PHE A 100 -11.77 6.04 -15.62
CA PHE A 100 -12.84 5.26 -14.99
C PHE A 100 -12.95 5.62 -13.50
N THR A 101 -14.17 5.82 -12.98
CA THR A 101 -14.38 6.11 -11.55
C THR A 101 -15.41 5.18 -10.93
N VAL A 102 -15.03 4.52 -9.84
CA VAL A 102 -15.91 3.75 -8.95
C VAL A 102 -16.11 4.51 -7.65
N ILE A 103 -17.38 4.69 -7.25
CA ILE A 103 -17.78 5.22 -5.94
C ILE A 103 -18.62 4.14 -5.26
N ASN A 104 -18.02 3.38 -4.35
CA ASN A 104 -18.69 2.31 -3.62
C ASN A 104 -19.04 2.74 -2.20
N LYS A 105 -20.33 2.74 -1.87
CA LYS A 105 -20.87 2.84 -0.50
C LYS A 105 -21.66 1.59 -0.09
N GLY A 106 -21.95 0.71 -1.06
CA GLY A 106 -22.74 -0.51 -0.89
C GLY A 106 -21.85 -1.74 -0.85
N THR A 107 -22.28 -2.78 -1.56
CA THR A 107 -21.58 -4.07 -1.61
C THR A 107 -21.28 -4.46 -3.05
N ILE A 108 -20.02 -4.83 -3.30
CA ILE A 108 -19.57 -5.43 -4.55
C ILE A 108 -18.96 -6.78 -4.20
N THR A 109 -19.42 -7.85 -4.84
CA THR A 109 -18.91 -9.21 -4.64
C THR A 109 -18.79 -9.91 -5.98
N GLY A 110 -17.71 -10.65 -6.18
CA GLY A 110 -17.45 -11.36 -7.43
C GLY A 110 -16.22 -12.24 -7.33
N LEU A 111 -15.89 -12.95 -8.41
CA LEU A 111 -14.59 -13.60 -8.55
C LEU A 111 -13.50 -12.52 -8.55
N TYR A 112 -13.61 -11.58 -9.50
CA TYR A 112 -12.99 -10.25 -9.45
C TYR A 112 -14.07 -9.16 -9.27
N PRO A 113 -14.23 -8.60 -8.07
CA PRO A 113 -15.21 -7.54 -7.84
C PRO A 113 -14.99 -6.30 -8.70
N ILE A 114 -13.73 -5.91 -8.93
CA ILE A 114 -13.35 -4.81 -9.81
C ILE A 114 -12.19 -5.28 -10.68
N TYR A 115 -12.42 -5.29 -11.98
CA TYR A 115 -11.46 -5.78 -12.97
C TYR A 115 -11.31 -4.76 -14.10
N GLY A 116 -10.06 -4.38 -14.41
CA GLY A 116 -9.76 -3.57 -15.58
C GLY A 116 -8.44 -3.98 -16.19
N SER A 117 -8.45 -4.66 -17.33
CA SER A 117 -7.25 -5.20 -17.97
C SER A 117 -7.05 -4.70 -19.39
N ASN A 118 -6.64 -3.44 -19.52
CA ASN A 118 -6.42 -2.86 -20.84
C ASN A 118 -5.41 -1.72 -20.78
N SER A 119 -4.55 -1.62 -21.79
CA SER A 119 -3.61 -0.49 -21.94
C SER A 119 -4.34 0.85 -21.80
N GLU A 120 -5.53 1.01 -22.36
CA GLU A 120 -6.25 2.29 -22.34
C GLU A 120 -6.66 2.78 -20.93
N ASN A 121 -6.53 1.96 -19.88
CA ASN A 121 -6.77 2.38 -18.50
C ASN A 121 -5.68 3.34 -18.01
N SER A 122 -5.79 4.62 -18.34
CA SER A 122 -4.79 5.64 -17.97
C SER A 122 -5.07 6.37 -16.65
N ALA A 123 -6.30 6.35 -16.16
CA ALA A 123 -6.66 6.98 -14.90
C ALA A 123 -7.87 6.30 -14.27
N VAL A 124 -7.66 5.49 -13.24
CA VAL A 124 -8.74 4.78 -12.53
C VAL A 124 -8.85 5.34 -11.12
N LYS A 125 -10.07 5.65 -10.67
CA LYS A 125 -10.33 6.18 -9.32
C LYS A 125 -11.33 5.30 -8.60
N ILE A 126 -10.94 4.70 -7.48
CA ILE A 126 -11.80 3.84 -6.67
C ILE A 126 -11.96 4.49 -5.30
N ASN A 127 -13.17 4.95 -4.98
CA ASN A 127 -13.51 5.49 -3.68
C ASN A 127 -14.41 4.49 -2.96
N ASN A 128 -13.85 3.71 -2.04
CA ASN A 128 -14.55 2.68 -1.31
C ASN A 128 -14.84 3.10 0.13
N SER A 129 -16.11 3.22 0.47
CA SER A 129 -16.64 3.34 1.83
C SER A 129 -17.58 2.19 2.21
N GLY A 130 -17.85 1.30 1.25
CA GLY A 130 -18.66 0.10 1.40
C GLY A 130 -17.80 -1.15 1.59
N SER A 131 -18.27 -2.27 1.04
CA SER A 131 -17.55 -3.55 1.00
C SER A 131 -17.25 -3.96 -0.44
N ILE A 132 -16.03 -4.40 -0.67
CA ILE A 132 -15.57 -5.07 -1.88
C ILE A 132 -15.00 -6.41 -1.44
N THR A 133 -15.56 -7.51 -1.92
CA THR A 133 -15.20 -8.86 -1.48
C THR A 133 -15.01 -9.78 -2.68
N ALA A 134 -13.78 -10.19 -2.94
CA ALA A 134 -13.51 -11.27 -3.89
C ALA A 134 -13.78 -12.63 -3.26
N THR A 135 -14.12 -13.63 -4.07
CA THR A 135 -14.35 -15.00 -3.63
C THR A 135 -13.14 -15.92 -3.86
N TYR A 136 -12.45 -15.81 -5.00
CA TYR A 136 -11.26 -16.63 -5.33
C TYR A 136 -10.15 -15.88 -6.07
N SER A 137 -10.27 -14.57 -6.25
CA SER A 137 -9.27 -13.79 -6.98
C SER A 137 -9.00 -12.45 -6.31
N SER A 138 -8.35 -11.52 -7.02
CA SER A 138 -8.04 -10.22 -6.45
C SER A 138 -9.30 -9.37 -6.28
N ALA A 139 -9.43 -8.67 -5.14
CA ALA A 139 -10.63 -7.85 -4.90
C ALA A 139 -10.68 -6.61 -5.80
N ILE A 140 -9.50 -6.09 -6.15
CA ILE A 140 -9.31 -5.06 -7.16
C ILE A 140 -8.13 -5.50 -8.00
N TYR A 141 -8.35 -5.67 -9.30
CA TYR A 141 -7.30 -5.88 -10.29
C TYR A 141 -7.35 -4.77 -11.34
N VAL A 142 -6.25 -4.04 -11.53
CA VAL A 142 -6.16 -3.06 -12.62
C VAL A 142 -4.79 -3.13 -13.30
N SER A 143 -4.79 -3.35 -14.60
CA SER A 143 -3.66 -3.11 -15.49
C SER A 143 -3.96 -1.97 -16.47
N GLY A 144 -2.92 -1.32 -16.96
CA GLY A 144 -3.06 -0.08 -17.74
C GLY A 144 -1.81 0.32 -18.51
N ASP A 145 -1.90 1.45 -19.18
CA ASP A 145 -0.79 2.17 -19.81
C ASP A 145 0.29 2.45 -18.75
N ASP A 146 1.56 2.28 -19.11
CA ASP A 146 2.72 2.49 -18.22
C ASP A 146 2.80 3.91 -17.61
N GLU A 147 2.13 4.91 -18.23
CA GLU A 147 2.07 6.30 -17.74
C GLU A 147 0.80 6.61 -16.91
N GLY A 148 -0.09 5.63 -16.75
CA GLY A 148 -1.36 5.84 -16.08
C GLY A 148 -1.26 5.94 -14.56
N LEU A 149 -2.40 6.18 -13.90
CA LEU A 149 -2.50 6.14 -12.44
C LEU A 149 -3.81 5.54 -11.94
N VAL A 150 -3.72 4.58 -11.01
CA VAL A 150 -4.82 4.10 -10.18
C VAL A 150 -4.79 4.80 -8.83
N THR A 151 -5.87 5.49 -8.47
CA THR A 151 -6.04 6.11 -7.16
C THR A 151 -7.13 5.38 -6.38
N ILE A 152 -6.78 4.83 -5.22
CA ILE A 152 -7.70 4.11 -4.34
C ILE A 152 -7.80 4.84 -3.00
N ASN A 153 -9.01 5.27 -2.64
CA ASN A 153 -9.32 5.78 -1.31
C ASN A 153 -10.24 4.78 -0.61
N ASN A 154 -9.71 4.07 0.38
CA ASN A 154 -10.48 3.08 1.14
C ASN A 154 -10.75 3.56 2.56
N THR A 155 -12.01 3.83 2.88
CA THR A 155 -12.51 3.97 4.26
C THR A 155 -13.41 2.81 4.67
N GLY A 156 -13.71 1.90 3.74
CA GLY A 156 -14.56 0.73 3.93
C GLY A 156 -13.73 -0.55 4.11
N ARG A 157 -14.23 -1.65 3.55
CA ARG A 157 -13.56 -2.96 3.53
C ARG A 157 -13.25 -3.38 2.10
N ILE A 158 -12.02 -3.82 1.87
CA ILE A 158 -11.59 -4.58 0.70
C ILE A 158 -11.09 -5.93 1.21
N TYR A 159 -11.52 -7.02 0.58
CA TYR A 159 -11.26 -8.36 1.09
C TYR A 159 -11.09 -9.35 -0.05
N ALA A 160 -9.98 -10.09 -0.04
CA ALA A 160 -9.74 -11.26 -0.87
C ALA A 160 -9.49 -12.48 0.01
N TYR A 161 -9.95 -13.65 -0.42
CA TYR A 161 -9.69 -14.91 0.27
C TYR A 161 -8.38 -15.53 -0.21
N ASP A 162 -8.18 -15.63 -1.53
CA ASP A 162 -7.17 -16.53 -2.08
C ASP A 162 -5.99 -15.82 -2.78
N GLU A 163 -6.20 -14.61 -3.32
CA GLU A 163 -5.19 -13.83 -4.04
C GLU A 163 -4.99 -12.46 -3.36
N ASP A 164 -4.31 -11.54 -4.03
CA ASP A 164 -4.07 -10.19 -3.56
C ASP A 164 -5.36 -9.38 -3.32
N ALA A 165 -5.45 -8.61 -2.24
CA ALA A 165 -6.63 -7.79 -2.02
C ALA A 165 -6.68 -6.58 -2.98
N VAL A 166 -5.53 -6.01 -3.30
CA VAL A 166 -5.35 -4.97 -4.31
C VAL A 166 -4.14 -5.37 -5.15
N ASP A 167 -4.36 -5.56 -6.45
CA ASP A 167 -3.34 -5.94 -7.43
C ASP A 167 -3.34 -4.92 -8.57
N ILE A 168 -2.20 -4.26 -8.74
CA ILE A 168 -1.98 -3.26 -9.79
C ILE A 168 -0.69 -3.62 -10.53
N SER A 169 -0.77 -4.04 -11.79
CA SER A 169 0.37 -4.70 -12.44
C SER A 169 1.34 -3.79 -13.20
N THR A 170 0.85 -2.81 -13.97
CA THR A 170 1.69 -2.01 -14.89
C THR A 170 1.58 -0.51 -14.72
N ILE A 171 0.70 -0.05 -13.84
CA ILE A 171 0.24 1.33 -13.77
C ILE A 171 0.42 1.87 -12.36
N GLY A 172 0.89 3.11 -12.21
CA GLY A 172 1.19 3.65 -10.89
C GLY A 172 -0.01 3.62 -9.93
N LEU A 173 0.24 3.36 -8.66
CA LEU A 173 -0.73 3.25 -7.58
C LEU A 173 -0.58 4.41 -6.59
N LYS A 174 -1.70 5.06 -6.28
CA LYS A 174 -1.87 5.89 -5.08
C LYS A 174 -2.99 5.35 -4.21
N LEU A 175 -2.63 4.62 -3.18
CA LEU A 175 -3.54 4.04 -2.20
C LEU A 175 -3.52 4.85 -0.90
N VAL A 176 -4.70 5.26 -0.43
CA VAL A 176 -4.91 5.76 0.93
C VAL A 176 -5.93 4.88 1.62
N ASN A 177 -5.45 4.08 2.57
CA ASN A 177 -6.30 3.22 3.39
C ASN A 177 -6.53 3.83 4.78
N SER A 178 -7.77 4.15 5.11
CA SER A 178 -8.22 4.44 6.49
C SER A 178 -9.24 3.41 7.00
N GLY A 179 -9.58 2.42 6.16
CA GLY A 179 -10.48 1.33 6.46
C GLY A 179 -9.72 0.03 6.73
N THR A 180 -10.17 -1.05 6.11
CA THR A 180 -9.54 -2.38 6.21
C THR A 180 -9.34 -2.97 4.83
N ILE A 181 -8.14 -3.50 4.58
CA ILE A 181 -7.79 -4.30 3.41
C ILE A 181 -7.22 -5.62 3.94
N VAL A 182 -7.68 -6.73 3.40
CA VAL A 182 -7.29 -8.07 3.85
C VAL A 182 -7.14 -8.98 2.64
N SER A 183 -5.97 -9.58 2.50
CA SER A 183 -5.81 -10.89 1.86
C SER A 183 -5.49 -11.92 2.95
N LEU A 184 -5.99 -13.15 2.79
CA LEU A 184 -5.67 -14.24 3.72
C LEU A 184 -4.50 -15.09 3.25
N ASP A 185 -4.32 -15.22 1.94
CA ASP A 185 -3.37 -16.16 1.34
C ASP A 185 -2.22 -15.48 0.58
N ASP A 186 -2.35 -14.18 0.25
CA ASP A 186 -1.31 -13.42 -0.48
C ASP A 186 -1.15 -11.96 0.04
N ASN A 187 -0.86 -11.00 -0.83
CA ASN A 187 -0.59 -9.62 -0.45
C ASN A 187 -1.89 -8.84 -0.17
N SER A 188 -1.86 -8.02 0.88
CA SER A 188 -2.88 -7.00 1.07
C SER A 188 -2.83 -5.94 -0.03
N VAL A 189 -1.63 -5.69 -0.57
CA VAL A 189 -1.35 -4.81 -1.69
C VAL A 189 -0.18 -5.37 -2.47
N SER A 190 -0.39 -5.63 -3.75
CA SER A 190 0.63 -5.90 -4.77
C SER A 190 0.59 -4.72 -5.75
N ALA A 191 1.66 -3.93 -5.73
CA ALA A 191 1.80 -2.74 -6.55
C ALA A 191 2.52 -3.06 -7.88
N SER A 192 2.79 -2.02 -8.65
CA SER A 192 3.23 -2.11 -10.05
C SER A 192 4.71 -1.78 -10.20
N THR A 193 5.24 -1.94 -11.40
CA THR A 193 6.62 -1.50 -11.73
C THR A 193 6.84 0.02 -11.81
N ALA A 194 5.85 0.83 -11.43
CA ALA A 194 5.90 2.28 -11.46
C ALA A 194 6.06 2.85 -10.05
N ASN A 195 6.35 4.15 -9.95
CA ASN A 195 6.49 4.79 -8.63
C ASN A 195 5.13 4.84 -7.90
N ASP A 196 5.04 4.10 -6.81
CA ASP A 196 3.82 3.79 -6.09
C ASP A 196 3.80 4.40 -4.69
N SER A 197 2.59 4.63 -4.18
CA SER A 197 2.39 5.23 -2.88
C SER A 197 1.24 4.57 -2.13
N VAL A 198 1.59 3.90 -1.04
CA VAL A 198 0.67 3.25 -0.11
C VAL A 198 0.72 3.98 1.23
N VAL A 199 -0.35 4.71 1.54
CA VAL A 199 -0.54 5.36 2.85
C VAL A 199 -1.56 4.58 3.65
N ASN A 200 -1.10 3.88 4.69
CA ASN A 200 -1.94 3.11 5.58
C ASN A 200 -2.15 3.84 6.92
N LYS A 201 -3.40 4.26 7.14
CA LYS A 201 -3.95 4.80 8.40
C LYS A 201 -4.96 3.86 9.04
N GLY A 202 -5.25 2.74 8.38
CA GLY A 202 -6.23 1.75 8.78
C GLY A 202 -5.56 0.43 9.15
N LYS A 203 -6.16 -0.67 8.70
CA LYS A 203 -5.64 -2.03 8.89
C LYS A 203 -5.34 -2.68 7.54
N LEU A 204 -4.16 -3.26 7.43
CA LEU A 204 -3.77 -4.22 6.40
C LEU A 204 -3.58 -5.61 7.04
N VAL A 205 -3.95 -6.67 6.32
CA VAL A 205 -3.65 -8.07 6.65
C VAL A 205 -3.23 -8.76 5.36
N GLY A 206 -2.09 -9.42 5.39
CA GLY A 206 -1.33 -9.78 4.19
C GLY A 206 -0.14 -8.82 4.01
N ASN A 207 0.79 -9.21 3.16
CA ASN A 207 2.00 -8.44 2.89
C ASN A 207 1.69 -7.17 2.08
N VAL A 208 2.66 -6.27 1.98
CA VAL A 208 2.68 -5.19 1.00
C VAL A 208 3.92 -5.40 0.13
N SER A 209 3.72 -5.60 -1.17
CA SER A 209 4.78 -5.66 -2.17
C SER A 209 4.67 -4.43 -3.06
N LEU A 210 5.71 -3.60 -3.11
CA LEU A 210 5.73 -2.39 -3.95
C LEU A 210 6.35 -2.61 -5.34
N ASP A 211 7.05 -3.73 -5.54
CA ASP A 211 7.67 -4.12 -6.83
C ASP A 211 8.76 -3.12 -7.27
N ASN A 212 8.93 -2.83 -8.56
CA ASN A 212 9.90 -1.87 -9.06
C ASN A 212 9.36 -0.45 -8.92
N GLY A 213 10.21 0.51 -8.60
CA GLY A 213 9.80 1.90 -8.46
C GLY A 213 10.67 2.65 -7.46
N ASN A 214 10.42 3.93 -7.27
CA ASN A 214 10.90 4.64 -6.09
C ASN A 214 9.67 4.95 -5.27
N ASP A 215 9.38 4.05 -4.35
CA ASP A 215 8.07 3.89 -3.78
C ASP A 215 7.97 4.48 -2.38
N LEU A 216 6.73 4.60 -1.94
CA LEU A 216 6.40 5.09 -0.61
C LEU A 216 5.42 4.16 0.08
N TYR A 217 5.88 3.52 1.16
CA TYR A 217 5.00 3.02 2.20
C TYR A 217 4.98 3.97 3.41
N ASP A 218 3.78 4.41 3.82
CA ASP A 218 3.56 5.20 5.04
C ASP A 218 2.51 4.54 5.94
N GLY A 219 3.00 3.70 6.85
CA GLY A 219 2.23 2.97 7.86
C GLY A 219 2.14 3.65 9.22
N ARG A 220 2.71 4.86 9.39
CA ARG A 220 2.88 5.53 10.71
C ARG A 220 1.60 5.72 11.51
N LEU A 221 0.44 5.74 10.85
CA LEU A 221 -0.88 5.91 11.48
C LEU A 221 -1.74 4.63 11.43
N GLY A 222 -1.25 3.56 10.82
CA GLY A 222 -1.97 2.33 10.59
C GLY A 222 -1.40 1.16 11.36
N ARG A 223 -1.89 -0.02 10.99
CA ARG A 223 -1.36 -1.32 11.39
C ARG A 223 -1.31 -2.22 10.17
N ILE A 224 -0.25 -3.01 10.09
CA ILE A 224 -0.15 -4.16 9.19
C ILE A 224 -0.05 -5.46 10.01
N VAL A 225 -0.51 -6.56 9.43
CA VAL A 225 -0.24 -7.92 9.87
C VAL A 225 0.26 -8.65 8.64
N GLY A 226 1.57 -8.61 8.44
CA GLY A 226 2.28 -8.96 7.22
C GLY A 226 3.56 -8.13 7.13
N ASP A 227 4.38 -8.46 6.16
CA ASP A 227 5.67 -7.84 5.92
C ASP A 227 5.55 -6.75 4.85
N ILE A 228 6.51 -5.81 4.82
CA ILE A 228 6.59 -4.72 3.84
C ILE A 228 7.84 -4.91 2.99
N TYR A 229 7.67 -5.02 1.67
CA TYR A 229 8.73 -5.12 0.68
C TYR A 229 8.74 -3.86 -0.19
N GLY A 230 9.89 -3.19 -0.25
CA GLY A 230 10.18 -2.05 -1.12
C GLY A 230 10.34 -2.50 -2.56
N GLY A 231 11.14 -3.54 -2.80
CA GLY A 231 11.42 -4.05 -4.12
C GLY A 231 12.58 -3.31 -4.80
N ASP A 232 12.47 -3.08 -6.10
CA ASP A 232 13.59 -2.54 -6.88
C ASP A 232 13.48 -1.02 -7.02
N GLY A 233 14.39 -0.27 -6.42
CA GLY A 233 14.61 1.17 -6.61
C GLY A 233 14.87 1.88 -5.29
N ASN A 234 14.72 3.21 -5.23
CA ASN A 234 15.07 3.96 -4.01
C ASN A 234 13.81 4.28 -3.20
N ASP A 235 13.49 3.41 -2.27
CA ASP A 235 12.23 3.42 -1.58
C ASP A 235 12.25 4.19 -0.27
N ARG A 236 11.06 4.57 0.17
CA ARG A 236 10.86 5.18 1.48
C ARG A 236 9.82 4.39 2.26
N LEU A 237 10.30 3.60 3.21
CA LEU A 237 9.49 2.74 4.06
C LEU A 237 9.36 3.36 5.45
N LEU A 238 8.15 3.78 5.82
CA LEU A 238 7.84 4.37 7.12
C LEU A 238 6.87 3.47 7.88
N GLY A 239 7.40 2.67 8.79
CA GLY A 239 6.65 1.78 9.67
C GLY A 239 5.81 2.50 10.73
N GLY A 240 5.04 1.70 11.45
CA GLY A 240 4.01 2.06 12.39
C GLY A 240 4.48 2.20 13.83
N ASN A 241 3.61 1.77 14.76
CA ASN A 241 3.92 1.68 16.20
C ASN A 241 3.95 0.22 16.69
N MET A 242 3.90 -0.74 15.77
CA MET A 242 3.93 -2.17 16.06
C MET A 242 5.23 -2.76 15.54
N ALA A 243 5.61 -3.92 16.07
CA ALA A 243 6.72 -4.69 15.52
C ALA A 243 6.38 -5.09 14.07
N GLU A 244 7.21 -4.64 13.14
CA GLU A 244 7.06 -4.81 11.70
C GLU A 244 8.38 -5.30 11.07
N ALA A 245 8.29 -6.01 9.95
CA ALA A 245 9.44 -6.35 9.12
C ALA A 245 9.41 -5.50 7.84
N LEU A 246 10.47 -4.73 7.62
CA LEU A 246 10.60 -3.81 6.49
C LEU A 246 11.84 -4.22 5.69
N TYR A 247 11.64 -4.52 4.42
CA TYR A 247 12.66 -4.91 3.44
C TYR A 247 12.76 -3.80 2.40
N GLY A 248 13.92 -3.15 2.29
CA GLY A 248 14.22 -2.19 1.23
C GLY A 248 14.38 -2.90 -0.12
N ASP A 249 15.08 -4.03 -0.10
CA ASP A 249 15.44 -4.86 -1.26
C ASP A 249 16.55 -4.22 -2.12
N GLU A 250 16.37 -3.89 -3.39
CA GLU A 250 17.47 -3.38 -4.24
C GLU A 250 17.39 -1.87 -4.43
N GLY A 251 18.39 -1.12 -3.99
CA GLY A 251 18.52 0.31 -4.30
C GLY A 251 19.07 1.11 -3.12
N ASN A 252 18.74 2.39 -3.00
CA ASN A 252 19.22 3.20 -1.86
C ASN A 252 18.03 3.61 -1.01
N ASP A 253 17.69 2.76 -0.05
CA ASP A 253 16.42 2.86 0.65
C ASP A 253 16.50 3.72 1.89
N ARG A 254 15.36 4.32 2.23
CA ARG A 254 15.18 5.05 3.47
C ARG A 254 14.14 4.36 4.33
N ILE A 255 14.61 3.65 5.36
CA ILE A 255 13.80 2.81 6.22
C ILE A 255 13.69 3.42 7.62
N GLN A 256 12.45 3.57 8.10
CA GLN A 256 12.14 3.97 9.47
C GLN A 256 11.15 2.97 10.06
N GLY A 257 11.58 2.09 10.97
CA GLY A 257 10.68 1.13 11.65
C GLY A 257 9.57 1.82 12.45
N GLY A 258 9.91 2.91 13.11
CA GLY A 258 8.94 3.66 13.91
C GLY A 258 8.93 3.13 15.34
N GLY A 259 7.76 3.03 15.96
CA GLY A 259 7.66 2.42 17.28
C GLY A 259 7.50 0.92 17.14
N GLY A 260 8.09 0.13 18.03
CA GLY A 260 8.06 -1.32 17.87
C GLY A 260 9.40 -1.90 18.26
N ARG A 261 9.60 -3.17 17.93
CA ARG A 261 10.93 -3.75 17.79
C ARG A 261 10.92 -4.34 16.41
N ASP A 262 11.43 -3.58 15.47
CA ASP A 262 11.27 -3.85 14.05
C ASP A 262 12.45 -4.66 13.53
N GLU A 263 12.22 -5.39 12.45
CA GLU A 263 13.28 -6.01 11.67
C GLU A 263 13.47 -5.21 10.38
N LEU A 264 14.64 -4.59 10.24
CA LEU A 264 14.94 -3.66 9.16
C LEU A 264 16.02 -4.28 8.28
N TYR A 265 15.69 -4.54 7.02
CA TYR A 265 16.60 -5.06 6.01
C TYR A 265 16.76 -3.98 4.95
N GLY A 266 17.98 -3.48 4.76
CA GLY A 266 18.29 -2.55 3.67
C GLY A 266 18.25 -3.31 2.35
N GLY A 267 19.30 -4.09 2.11
CA GLY A 267 19.39 -5.01 0.99
C GLY A 267 20.60 -4.65 0.14
N GLY A 268 20.44 -4.63 -1.17
CA GLY A 268 21.48 -4.17 -2.09
C GLY A 268 21.48 -2.64 -2.19
N GLY A 269 22.67 -2.02 -2.27
CA GLY A 269 22.84 -0.56 -2.39
C GLY A 269 23.11 0.16 -1.07
N ASN A 270 22.94 1.49 -1.00
CA ASN A 270 23.36 2.30 0.17
C ASN A 270 22.16 2.78 0.99
N ASP A 271 21.89 2.09 2.08
CA ASP A 271 20.64 2.28 2.79
C ASP A 271 20.75 3.24 3.97
N SER A 272 19.61 3.81 4.35
CA SER A 272 19.49 4.78 5.44
C SER A 272 18.44 4.35 6.46
N PHE A 273 18.90 3.90 7.63
CA PHE A 273 18.05 3.53 8.76
C PHE A 273 17.83 4.73 9.69
N VAL A 274 16.59 5.15 9.86
CA VAL A 274 16.26 6.45 10.49
C VAL A 274 15.68 6.27 11.88
N PHE A 275 16.28 6.95 12.86
CA PHE A 275 15.75 7.06 14.23
C PHE A 275 15.48 8.53 14.56
N ASN A 276 14.21 8.86 14.71
CA ASN A 276 13.79 10.23 15.02
C ASN A 276 13.71 10.50 16.52
N ARG A 277 13.65 9.49 17.38
CA ARG A 277 13.49 9.65 18.84
C ARG A 277 13.74 8.35 19.57
N LEU A 278 14.05 8.43 20.87
CA LEU A 278 14.30 7.26 21.73
C LEU A 278 13.10 6.33 21.94
N SER A 279 11.89 6.71 21.51
CA SER A 279 10.76 5.77 21.53
C SER A 279 10.77 4.78 20.37
N GLU A 280 11.60 5.01 19.35
CA GLU A 280 11.76 4.18 18.14
C GLU A 280 12.93 3.21 18.32
N ARG A 281 13.11 2.68 19.54
CA ARG A 281 14.33 1.95 19.93
C ARG A 281 14.07 0.46 20.05
N GLY A 282 15.12 -0.33 19.84
CA GLY A 282 15.16 -1.77 20.07
C GLY A 282 15.00 -2.60 18.79
N ASP A 283 15.10 -1.97 17.64
CA ASP A 283 15.02 -2.61 16.33
C ASP A 283 16.25 -3.48 16.06
N THR A 284 16.14 -4.37 15.09
CA THR A 284 17.25 -5.15 14.54
C THR A 284 17.47 -4.72 13.11
N ILE A 285 18.64 -4.15 12.84
CA ILE A 285 19.09 -3.85 11.49
C ILE A 285 19.90 -5.04 11.00
N SER A 286 19.46 -5.64 9.90
CA SER A 286 20.07 -6.81 9.27
C SER A 286 20.84 -6.39 8.02
N GLY A 287 21.91 -7.11 7.69
CA GLY A 287 22.65 -6.88 6.44
C GLY A 287 23.50 -5.59 6.36
N PHE A 288 23.57 -4.80 7.44
CA PHE A 288 24.32 -3.53 7.45
C PHE A 288 25.76 -3.66 6.96
N GLY A 289 26.08 -3.04 5.82
CA GLY A 289 27.38 -3.08 5.17
C GLY A 289 27.84 -4.50 4.79
N ALA A 290 26.91 -5.45 4.63
CA ALA A 290 27.23 -6.84 4.36
C ALA A 290 27.74 -7.06 2.93
N GLU A 291 27.33 -6.21 1.98
CA GLU A 291 27.79 -6.30 0.61
C GLU A 291 28.95 -5.35 0.32
N VAL A 292 29.89 -5.81 -0.51
CA VAL A 292 31.09 -5.04 -0.84
C VAL A 292 30.70 -3.85 -1.71
N GLY A 293 30.85 -2.65 -1.17
CA GLY A 293 30.56 -1.40 -1.86
C GLY A 293 29.35 -0.66 -1.32
N ASN A 294 28.54 -1.30 -0.47
CA ASN A 294 27.42 -0.66 0.22
C ASN A 294 27.96 0.21 1.37
N ASP A 295 27.40 1.41 1.47
CA ASP A 295 27.80 2.47 2.40
C ASP A 295 26.62 2.88 3.28
N ASP A 296 26.04 1.89 3.96
CA ASP A 296 24.84 2.05 4.79
C ASP A 296 25.04 3.07 5.91
N ARG A 297 23.94 3.72 6.30
CA ARG A 297 23.92 4.81 7.26
C ARG A 297 22.82 4.64 8.30
N ILE A 298 23.16 4.99 9.54
CA ILE A 298 22.20 5.20 10.62
C ILE A 298 22.01 6.70 10.80
N LEU A 299 20.80 7.18 10.52
CA LEU A 299 20.43 8.59 10.59
C LEU A 299 19.73 8.88 11.92
N ILE A 300 20.29 9.78 12.70
CA ILE A 300 19.77 10.14 14.03
C ILE A 300 19.27 11.59 14.02
N SER A 301 18.01 11.80 14.41
CA SER A 301 17.48 13.15 14.56
C SER A 301 18.13 13.91 15.73
N GLN A 302 18.75 15.05 15.43
CA GLN A 302 19.30 15.95 16.45
C GLN A 302 18.23 16.40 17.45
N ASP A 303 17.06 16.79 16.94
CA ASP A 303 15.97 17.34 17.76
C ASP A 303 15.36 16.26 18.67
N GLY A 304 15.31 15.02 18.20
CA GLY A 304 14.76 13.90 18.97
C GLY A 304 15.66 13.36 20.07
N PHE A 305 16.98 13.41 19.87
CA PHE A 305 17.96 12.85 20.81
C PHE A 305 18.63 13.92 21.69
N GLY A 306 18.88 15.11 21.14
CA GLY A 306 19.54 16.22 21.83
C GLY A 306 21.01 15.90 22.17
N ALA A 307 21.38 16.01 23.44
CA ALA A 307 22.70 15.64 23.98
C ALA A 307 23.92 16.38 23.38
N GLY A 308 23.71 17.52 22.72
CA GLY A 308 24.77 18.28 22.06
C GLY A 308 25.32 17.60 20.80
N LEU A 309 24.54 16.72 20.18
CA LEU A 309 24.82 16.19 18.85
C LEU A 309 24.86 17.36 17.85
N ALA A 310 25.80 17.35 16.93
CA ALA A 310 25.93 18.33 15.85
C ALA A 310 25.59 17.65 14.52
N LYS A 311 24.87 18.34 13.63
CA LYS A 311 24.48 17.79 12.32
C LYS A 311 25.70 17.40 11.48
N GLY A 312 25.55 16.35 10.69
CA GLY A 312 26.61 15.73 9.89
C GLY A 312 27.10 14.41 10.49
N THR A 313 28.15 13.87 9.91
CA THR A 313 28.79 12.62 10.37
C THR A 313 29.23 12.73 11.83
N LEU A 314 28.96 11.69 12.62
CA LEU A 314 29.31 11.65 14.03
C LEU A 314 30.84 11.74 14.21
N ALA A 315 31.28 12.65 15.09
CA ALA A 315 32.68 12.73 15.44
C ALA A 315 33.15 11.43 16.10
N ALA A 316 34.30 10.90 15.68
CA ALA A 316 34.86 9.64 16.21
C ALA A 316 35.01 9.64 17.74
N SER A 317 35.26 10.80 18.36
CA SER A 317 35.35 10.95 19.81
C SER A 317 34.01 10.80 20.56
N ARG A 318 32.90 10.55 19.86
CA ARG A 318 31.56 10.33 20.44
C ARG A 318 31.07 8.89 20.26
N PHE A 319 31.87 8.03 19.65
CA PHE A 319 31.55 6.64 19.38
C PHE A 319 32.55 5.73 20.09
N GLN A 320 32.05 4.71 20.77
CA GLN A 320 32.88 3.70 21.43
C GLN A 320 32.47 2.30 21.01
N ALA A 321 33.43 1.43 20.73
CA ALA A 321 33.20 -0.01 20.58
C ALA A 321 33.72 -0.72 21.83
N ARG A 322 32.84 -1.41 22.55
CA ARG A 322 33.11 -1.94 23.90
C ARG A 322 32.46 -3.32 24.09
N THR A 323 32.84 -4.04 25.14
CA THR A 323 32.16 -5.28 25.55
C THR A 323 31.11 -5.05 26.64
N ASP A 324 31.00 -3.81 27.13
CA ASP A 324 29.96 -3.31 28.03
C ASP A 324 29.15 -2.19 27.33
N ASN A 325 28.09 -1.71 27.98
CA ASN A 325 27.22 -0.65 27.45
C ASN A 325 27.46 0.68 28.18
N VAL A 326 28.67 0.90 28.70
CA VAL A 326 28.96 2.01 29.61
C VAL A 326 29.85 3.04 28.91
N ALA A 327 29.39 4.28 28.92
CA ALA A 327 30.15 5.41 28.41
C ALA A 327 31.32 5.76 29.36
N GLN A 328 32.46 6.20 28.81
CA GLN A 328 33.71 6.39 29.55
C GLN A 328 34.01 7.85 29.87
N ASP A 329 33.59 8.78 29.02
CA ASP A 329 33.78 10.21 29.22
C ASP A 329 32.59 11.02 28.67
N GLY A 330 32.43 12.26 29.17
CA GLY A 330 31.27 13.11 28.85
C GLY A 330 31.01 13.41 27.37
N ASN A 331 31.86 12.98 26.43
CA ASN A 331 31.65 13.11 24.99
C ASN A 331 30.97 11.90 24.35
N ASP A 332 31.09 10.72 24.95
CA ASP A 332 30.54 9.48 24.41
C ASP A 332 29.02 9.60 24.22
N ARG A 333 28.52 9.20 23.06
CA ARG A 333 27.08 9.23 22.75
C ARG A 333 26.57 7.90 22.25
N PHE A 334 27.39 7.17 21.50
CA PHE A 334 27.02 5.88 20.93
C PHE A 334 28.04 4.83 21.36
N ILE A 335 27.56 3.72 21.90
CA ILE A 335 28.37 2.59 22.32
C ILE A 335 27.91 1.35 21.56
N LEU A 336 28.76 0.80 20.68
CA LEU A 336 28.55 -0.50 20.06
C LEU A 336 29.08 -1.60 21.00
N ASN A 337 28.20 -2.53 21.39
CA ASN A 337 28.57 -3.70 22.16
C ASN A 337 29.04 -4.85 21.25
N LEU A 338 30.31 -5.23 21.41
CA LEU A 338 31.02 -6.25 20.66
C LEU A 338 30.72 -7.69 21.12
N ASN A 339 29.79 -7.91 22.05
CA ASN A 339 29.32 -9.24 22.43
C ASN A 339 27.98 -9.61 21.76
N ASP A 340 27.11 -8.63 21.51
CA ASP A 340 25.75 -8.86 21.04
C ASP A 340 25.31 -7.96 19.87
N GLY A 341 26.16 -7.03 19.41
CA GLY A 341 25.83 -6.10 18.33
C GLY A 341 24.88 -4.97 18.73
N GLY A 342 24.58 -4.79 20.01
CA GLY A 342 23.73 -3.69 20.47
C GLY A 342 24.43 -2.34 20.30
N LEU A 343 23.81 -1.42 19.57
CA LEU A 343 24.16 0.00 19.54
C LEU A 343 23.37 0.73 20.63
N TRP A 344 24.07 1.34 21.59
CA TRP A 344 23.50 2.01 22.74
C TRP A 344 23.71 3.52 22.67
N PHE A 345 22.71 4.29 23.07
CA PHE A 345 22.79 5.74 23.20
C PHE A 345 22.94 6.17 24.65
N ASP A 346 23.99 6.94 24.96
CA ASP A 346 24.19 7.60 26.24
C ASP A 346 23.97 9.11 26.09
N LYS A 347 22.98 9.64 26.82
CA LYS A 347 22.60 11.04 26.74
C LYS A 347 23.59 11.98 27.43
N ASP A 348 24.25 11.53 28.50
CA ASP A 348 25.19 12.36 29.25
C ASP A 348 26.66 12.05 28.91
N GLY A 349 26.92 10.85 28.36
CA GLY A 349 28.24 10.33 27.98
C GLY A 349 29.11 9.94 29.15
N SER A 350 28.82 10.39 30.36
CA SER A 350 29.62 10.07 31.54
C SER A 350 29.41 8.66 32.09
N GLY A 351 28.39 7.93 31.58
CA GLY A 351 27.97 6.64 32.11
C GLY A 351 27.24 6.73 33.45
N SER A 352 27.00 7.96 33.95
CA SER A 352 26.24 8.20 35.18
C SER A 352 24.75 7.89 34.97
N ALA A 353 24.18 8.37 33.86
CA ALA A 353 22.92 7.86 33.33
C ALA A 353 23.15 6.54 32.59
N LYS A 354 22.19 5.62 32.69
CA LYS A 354 22.25 4.37 31.93
C LYS A 354 22.03 4.66 30.44
N ALA A 355 22.92 4.15 29.61
CA ALA A 355 22.72 4.09 28.18
C ALA A 355 21.46 3.27 27.83
N VAL A 356 20.87 3.59 26.69
CA VAL A 356 19.63 3.00 26.18
C VAL A 356 19.94 2.28 24.87
N LEU A 357 19.53 1.02 24.75
CA LEU A 357 19.63 0.29 23.49
C LEU A 357 18.85 1.03 22.42
N LEU A 358 19.52 1.39 21.33
CA LEU A 358 18.94 2.01 20.15
C LEU A 358 18.51 0.95 19.14
N ALA A 359 19.44 0.08 18.72
CA ALA A 359 19.18 -1.00 17.77
C ALA A 359 20.24 -2.09 17.92
N TYR A 360 19.95 -3.28 17.43
CA TYR A 360 20.95 -4.31 17.15
C TYR A 360 21.45 -4.15 15.71
N VAL A 361 22.76 -4.28 15.52
CA VAL A 361 23.44 -4.20 14.22
C VAL A 361 24.46 -5.34 14.09
N PRO A 362 24.82 -5.77 12.87
CA PRO A 362 25.89 -6.75 12.66
C PRO A 362 27.22 -6.26 13.24
N MET A 363 27.92 -7.14 13.95
CA MET A 363 29.04 -6.78 14.83
C MET A 363 30.33 -6.32 14.13
N VAL A 364 30.39 -6.39 12.79
CA VAL A 364 31.64 -6.24 12.02
C VAL A 364 31.72 -4.98 11.16
N ALA A 365 30.68 -4.14 11.11
CA ALA A 365 30.61 -3.07 10.11
C ALA A 365 30.50 -1.63 10.66
N LEU A 366 30.05 -1.42 11.90
CA LEU A 366 29.65 -0.08 12.34
C LEU A 366 30.79 0.75 12.95
N THR A 367 31.00 1.95 12.42
CA THR A 367 31.90 2.99 12.91
C THR A 367 31.16 4.30 13.14
N ALA A 368 31.87 5.31 13.64
CA ALA A 368 31.32 6.67 13.75
C ALA A 368 30.95 7.29 12.38
N ALA A 369 31.63 6.88 11.30
CA ALA A 369 31.38 7.43 9.97
C ALA A 369 29.99 7.06 9.43
N ASP A 370 29.47 5.93 9.89
CA ASP A 370 28.20 5.38 9.43
C ASP A 370 27.00 5.98 10.18
N ILE A 371 27.25 6.76 11.25
CA ILE A 371 26.22 7.47 12.00
C ILE A 371 26.19 8.93 11.55
N VAL A 372 25.04 9.37 11.03
CA VAL A 372 24.81 10.73 10.54
C VAL A 372 23.73 11.40 11.37
N ILE A 373 24.04 12.58 11.91
CA ILE A 373 23.08 13.38 12.66
C ILE A 373 22.35 14.32 11.69
N ILE A 374 21.02 14.28 11.67
CA ILE A 374 20.16 15.06 10.77
C ILE A 374 19.35 16.16 11.46
#